data_AF-A0A8T3VS64-F1
#
_entry.id   AF-A0A8T3VS64-F1
#
_cell.length_a   1.000
_cell.length_b   1.000
_cell.length_c   1.000
_cell.angle_alpha   90.00
_cell.angle_beta   90.00
_cell.angle_gamma   90.00
#
_symmetry.space_group_name_H-M   'P 1'
#
loop_
_entity.id
_entity.type
_entity.pdbx_description
1 polymer ?
#
loop_
_entity_poly.entity_id
_entity_poly.type
_entity_poly.pdbx_seq_one_letter_code
_entity_poly.pdbx_strand_id
1 'polypeptide(L)'
;MAGDKTVRKDRDPIMLVCGVIFLVAAVVVIGCFVSDEWFPSGEKTASNGDKVTVEYTGTFYDEYGGTYAVVFDTNVSSIGNDTNIAKSNDYTAKTSYSPLEFTIGNGTMLKAFEESVIGHKVGDKYKIELTAAQGYIGASTEGYLNTSGNVMSTTVTMTKTDFAAAYPDVTLKDNGEVKFVSKYKWDAYASYTDMGNAVLITYVPEAGETYEVYKSGDTVVNYKVKTVSSGKITYDIEIKNPVKVGSTEIQMIKLDLGTKTIYITNIDGSDIIYKEGAERVNQPLFFEIKVLTIE
;
A
#
# COMPACT_ATOMS: atom_id res chain seq x y z
N MET A 1 52.64 -23.52 84.76
CA MET A 1 51.57 -23.16 83.79
C MET A 1 52.27 -22.80 82.49
N ALA A 2 52.05 -23.60 81.44
CA ALA A 2 52.70 -23.43 80.14
C ALA A 2 51.98 -22.34 79.33
N GLY A 3 52.74 -21.35 78.85
CA GLY A 3 52.26 -20.36 77.90
C GLY A 3 52.41 -20.88 76.48
N ASP A 4 51.29 -21.02 75.79
CA ASP A 4 51.15 -21.46 74.41
C ASP A 4 51.89 -20.50 73.45
N LYS A 5 52.80 -21.04 72.64
CA LYS A 5 53.49 -20.30 71.57
C LYS A 5 52.81 -20.64 70.26
N THR A 6 51.98 -19.71 69.76
CA THR A 6 51.40 -19.81 68.42
C THR A 6 52.51 -19.73 67.36
N VAL A 7 52.79 -20.86 66.71
CA VAL A 7 53.72 -20.96 65.58
C VAL A 7 53.06 -20.30 64.35
N ARG A 8 53.60 -19.17 63.88
CA ARG A 8 53.25 -18.65 62.55
C ARG A 8 53.85 -19.57 61.50
N LYS A 9 52.99 -20.20 60.70
CA LYS A 9 53.38 -21.08 59.60
C LYS A 9 53.90 -20.20 58.45
N ASP A 10 55.20 -20.26 58.18
CA ASP A 10 55.80 -19.61 57.02
C ASP A 10 55.12 -20.15 55.76
N ARG A 11 54.48 -19.27 54.99
CA ARG A 11 53.79 -19.63 53.76
C ARG A 11 54.83 -19.93 52.69
N ASP A 12 54.80 -21.15 52.16
CA ASP A 12 55.71 -21.61 51.12
C ASP A 12 55.61 -20.70 49.88
N PRO A 13 56.69 -20.01 49.47
CA PRO A 13 56.65 -19.02 48.38
C PRO A 13 56.17 -19.61 47.05
N ILE A 14 56.40 -20.91 46.82
CA ILE A 14 55.91 -21.62 45.63
C ILE A 14 54.38 -21.74 45.66
N MET A 15 53.82 -22.11 46.82
CA MET A 15 52.36 -22.24 46.99
C MET A 15 51.67 -20.87 46.85
N LEU A 16 52.34 -19.80 47.25
CA LEU A 16 51.84 -18.43 47.10
C LEU A 16 51.84 -17.98 45.64
N VAL A 17 52.90 -18.26 44.88
CA VAL A 17 52.97 -17.96 43.44
C VAL A 17 51.93 -18.75 42.65
N CYS A 18 51.80 -20.07 42.90
CA CYS A 18 50.78 -20.89 42.25
C CYS A 18 49.36 -20.42 42.61
N GLY A 19 49.13 -20.02 43.86
CA GLY A 19 47.85 -19.46 44.29
C GLY A 19 47.49 -18.17 43.57
N VAL A 20 48.46 -17.26 43.38
CA VAL A 20 48.27 -16.01 42.64
C VAL A 20 47.96 -16.28 41.17
N ILE A 21 48.70 -17.18 40.52
CA ILE A 21 48.45 -17.54 39.10
C ILE A 21 47.05 -18.13 38.93
N PHE A 22 46.64 -19.03 39.84
CA PHE A 22 45.31 -19.61 39.81
C PHE A 22 44.21 -18.57 40.03
N LEU A 23 44.43 -17.61 40.93
CA LEU A 23 43.49 -16.52 41.19
C LEU A 23 43.34 -15.60 39.97
N VAL A 24 44.45 -15.26 39.31
CA VAL A 24 44.42 -14.47 38.07
C VAL A 24 43.70 -15.23 36.95
N ALA A 25 44.00 -16.53 36.77
CA ALA A 25 43.31 -17.36 35.78
C ALA A 25 41.80 -17.47 36.08
N ALA A 26 41.40 -17.65 37.34
CA ALA A 26 40.01 -17.68 37.74
C ALA A 26 39.30 -16.34 37.47
N VAL A 27 39.95 -15.21 37.75
CA VAL A 27 39.39 -13.87 37.46
C VAL A 27 39.24 -13.66 35.95
N VAL A 28 40.18 -14.14 35.12
CA VAL A 28 40.07 -14.05 33.65
C VAL A 28 38.92 -14.92 33.14
N VAL A 29 38.80 -16.16 33.60
CA VAL A 29 37.72 -17.08 33.18
C VAL A 29 36.36 -16.53 33.62
N ILE A 30 36.23 -16.05 34.85
CA ILE A 30 35.00 -15.41 35.35
C ILE A 30 34.74 -14.11 34.58
N GLY A 31 35.76 -13.33 34.26
CA GLY A 31 35.63 -12.11 33.46
C GLY A 31 35.11 -12.36 32.05
N CYS A 32 35.65 -13.37 31.36
CA CYS A 32 35.14 -13.78 30.05
C CYS A 32 33.71 -14.35 30.14
N PHE A 33 33.44 -15.19 31.13
CA PHE A 33 32.11 -15.77 31.33
C PHE A 33 31.04 -14.72 31.66
N VAL A 34 31.34 -13.77 32.56
CA VAL A 34 30.44 -12.65 32.88
C VAL A 34 30.31 -11.70 31.70
N SER A 35 31.39 -11.44 30.95
CA SER A 35 31.33 -10.64 29.72
C SER A 35 30.38 -11.25 28.71
N ASP A 36 30.52 -12.55 28.40
CA ASP A 36 29.73 -13.21 27.36
C ASP A 36 28.28 -13.47 27.79
N GLU A 37 28.04 -13.71 29.08
CA GLU A 37 26.73 -14.15 29.59
C GLU A 37 25.90 -13.00 30.20
N TRP A 38 26.54 -11.95 30.76
CA TRP A 38 25.86 -10.80 31.38
C TRP A 38 25.97 -9.51 30.57
N PHE A 39 26.92 -9.42 29.65
CA PHE A 39 27.03 -8.33 28.67
C PHE A 39 27.04 -8.90 27.25
N PRO A 40 25.99 -9.66 26.84
CA PRO A 40 25.86 -10.02 25.43
C PRO A 40 25.93 -8.71 24.65
N SER A 41 26.89 -8.62 23.72
CA SER A 41 27.04 -7.49 22.80
C SER A 41 25.64 -7.10 22.33
N GLY A 42 25.17 -5.91 22.72
CA GLY A 42 23.79 -5.51 22.48
C GLY A 42 23.45 -5.75 21.01
N GLU A 43 22.36 -6.48 20.75
CA GLU A 43 21.93 -6.79 19.39
C GLU A 43 21.97 -5.52 18.54
N LYS A 44 22.68 -5.58 17.40
CA LYS A 44 22.86 -4.44 16.49
C LYS A 44 21.50 -3.81 16.21
N THR A 45 21.33 -2.55 16.58
CA THR A 45 20.17 -1.74 16.22
C THR A 45 20.45 -0.99 14.93
N ALA A 46 19.46 -0.90 14.06
CA ALA A 46 19.61 -0.22 12.78
C ALA A 46 19.89 1.27 12.98
N SER A 47 20.84 1.79 12.23
CA SER A 47 21.30 3.17 12.28
C SER A 47 21.39 3.75 10.88
N ASN A 48 21.49 5.09 10.79
CA ASN A 48 21.67 5.76 9.50
C ASN A 48 22.91 5.22 8.76
N GLY A 49 22.75 4.86 7.48
CA GLY A 49 23.80 4.24 6.66
C GLY A 49 23.87 2.71 6.73
N ASP A 50 23.19 2.04 7.67
CA ASP A 50 23.08 0.59 7.67
C ASP A 50 22.27 0.12 6.46
N LYS A 51 22.66 -1.05 5.94
CA LYS A 51 21.91 -1.75 4.92
C LYS A 51 20.96 -2.72 5.62
N VAL A 52 19.66 -2.61 5.35
CA VAL A 52 18.62 -3.39 6.03
C VAL A 52 17.78 -4.16 5.03
N THR A 53 17.32 -5.33 5.46
CA THR A 53 16.32 -6.12 4.74
C THR A 53 15.07 -6.24 5.58
N VAL A 54 13.90 -5.92 5.01
CA VAL A 54 12.62 -5.93 5.73
C VAL A 54 11.52 -6.67 4.97
N GLU A 55 10.60 -7.27 5.71
CA GLU A 55 9.25 -7.57 5.25
C GLU A 55 8.34 -6.39 5.60
N TYR A 56 7.44 -5.99 4.70
CA TYR A 56 6.47 -4.95 4.97
C TYR A 56 5.12 -5.22 4.31
N THR A 57 4.08 -4.66 4.91
CA THR A 57 2.74 -4.55 4.32
C THR A 57 2.23 -3.14 4.54
N GLY A 58 1.95 -2.44 3.44
CA GLY A 58 1.34 -1.12 3.41
C GLY A 58 -0.17 -1.20 3.24
N THR A 59 -0.91 -0.49 4.09
CA THR A 59 -2.38 -0.42 4.07
C THR A 59 -2.90 1.01 4.07
N PHE A 60 -4.10 1.19 3.51
CA PHE A 60 -4.93 2.39 3.67
C PHE A 60 -5.93 2.20 4.81
N TYR A 61 -6.43 3.32 5.33
CA TYR A 61 -7.53 3.49 6.30
C TYR A 61 -7.29 2.93 7.71
N ASP A 62 -6.55 1.85 7.84
CA ASP A 62 -6.24 1.20 9.12
C ASP A 62 -4.92 0.41 9.00
N GLU A 63 -4.34 0.05 10.14
CA GLU A 63 -3.19 -0.84 10.20
C GLU A 63 -3.53 -2.24 9.68
N TYR A 64 -2.54 -2.98 9.17
CA TYR A 64 -2.76 -4.37 8.76
C TYR A 64 -3.39 -5.21 9.90
N GLY A 65 -4.44 -5.96 9.53
CA GLY A 65 -5.30 -6.71 10.45
C GLY A 65 -6.47 -5.90 11.05
N GLY A 66 -6.51 -4.60 10.80
CA GLY A 66 -7.60 -3.70 11.19
C GLY A 66 -8.89 -3.93 10.41
N THR A 67 -10.00 -3.36 10.91
CA THR A 67 -11.35 -3.62 10.37
C THR A 67 -11.49 -3.10 8.94
N TYR A 68 -10.83 -1.98 8.65
CA TYR A 68 -10.95 -1.29 7.37
C TYR A 68 -9.66 -1.33 6.55
N ALA A 69 -8.67 -2.13 6.96
CA ALA A 69 -7.37 -2.17 6.35
C ALA A 69 -7.44 -2.67 4.90
N VAL A 70 -6.93 -1.87 3.97
CA VAL A 70 -6.87 -2.23 2.54
C VAL A 70 -5.41 -2.23 2.09
N VAL A 71 -4.89 -3.40 1.69
CA VAL A 71 -3.48 -3.54 1.29
C VAL A 71 -3.24 -2.88 -0.06
N PHE A 72 -2.35 -1.88 -0.11
CA PHE A 72 -1.95 -1.22 -1.35
C PHE A 72 -0.58 -1.70 -1.85
N ASP A 73 0.28 -2.19 -0.96
CA ASP A 73 1.56 -2.80 -1.33
C ASP A 73 2.04 -3.78 -0.25
N THR A 74 2.76 -4.82 -0.66
CA THR A 74 3.40 -5.77 0.26
C THR A 74 4.49 -6.53 -0.46
N ASN A 75 5.53 -6.93 0.27
CA ASN A 75 6.52 -7.89 -0.21
C ASN A 75 6.38 -9.27 0.46
N VAL A 76 5.27 -9.51 1.17
CA VAL A 76 4.97 -10.76 1.86
C VAL A 76 4.02 -11.60 1.00
N SER A 77 4.50 -12.73 0.49
CA SER A 77 3.74 -13.59 -0.45
C SER A 77 2.40 -14.07 0.10
N SER A 78 2.34 -14.47 1.38
CA SER A 78 1.11 -14.93 2.02
C SER A 78 0.06 -13.83 2.15
N ILE A 79 0.46 -12.56 2.10
CA ILE A 79 -0.46 -11.42 2.12
C ILE A 79 -0.82 -11.05 0.68
N GLY A 80 0.17 -10.91 -0.20
CA GLY A 80 -0.05 -10.44 -1.57
C GLY A 80 -0.89 -11.38 -2.44
N ASN A 81 -0.76 -12.69 -2.22
CA ASN A 81 -1.50 -13.72 -2.98
C ASN A 81 -2.83 -14.14 -2.32
N ASP A 82 -3.14 -13.67 -1.12
CA ASP A 82 -4.39 -14.01 -0.45
C ASP A 82 -5.54 -13.16 -0.99
N THR A 83 -6.50 -13.85 -1.61
CA THR A 83 -7.71 -13.26 -2.19
C THR A 83 -8.75 -12.85 -1.15
N ASN A 84 -8.62 -13.30 0.11
CA ASN A 84 -9.47 -12.91 1.21
C ASN A 84 -9.03 -11.59 1.88
N ILE A 85 -7.83 -11.10 1.55
CA ILE A 85 -7.32 -9.83 2.06
C ILE A 85 -7.70 -8.72 1.09
N ALA A 86 -8.44 -7.72 1.58
CA ALA A 86 -8.83 -6.56 0.80
C ALA A 86 -7.61 -5.87 0.17
N LYS A 87 -7.67 -5.63 -1.14
CA LYS A 87 -6.64 -4.95 -1.93
C LYS A 87 -7.14 -3.61 -2.41
N SER A 88 -6.24 -2.65 -2.50
CA SER A 88 -6.57 -1.31 -3.01
C SER A 88 -6.91 -1.36 -4.50
N ASN A 89 -7.57 -0.32 -5.00
CA ASN A 89 -8.01 -0.27 -6.40
C ASN A 89 -6.84 -0.25 -7.41
N ASP A 90 -5.68 0.25 -6.99
CA ASP A 90 -4.43 0.27 -7.78
C ASP A 90 -3.48 -0.87 -7.42
N TYR A 91 -3.88 -1.82 -6.59
CA TYR A 91 -3.06 -2.97 -6.23
C TYR A 91 -2.76 -3.82 -7.48
N THR A 92 -1.48 -4.05 -7.71
CA THR A 92 -1.01 -4.95 -8.77
C THR A 92 -0.32 -6.14 -8.12
N ALA A 93 -0.86 -7.34 -8.33
CA ALA A 93 -0.24 -8.56 -7.84
C ALA A 93 1.17 -8.72 -8.42
N LYS A 94 2.14 -9.01 -7.55
CA LYS A 94 3.53 -9.23 -7.96
C LYS A 94 3.71 -10.66 -8.44
N THR A 95 4.55 -10.85 -9.46
CA THR A 95 4.93 -12.19 -9.95
C THR A 95 5.84 -12.93 -8.96
N SER A 96 6.59 -12.18 -8.16
CA SER A 96 7.43 -12.71 -7.08
C SER A 96 7.46 -11.76 -5.90
N TYR A 97 7.76 -12.31 -4.72
CA TYR A 97 7.84 -11.60 -3.46
C TYR A 97 9.19 -11.88 -2.83
N SER A 98 9.96 -10.82 -2.58
CA SER A 98 11.25 -10.88 -1.92
C SER A 98 11.34 -9.78 -0.87
N PRO A 99 12.02 -10.02 0.26
CA PRO A 99 12.29 -8.97 1.23
C PRO A 99 12.88 -7.72 0.58
N LEU A 100 12.50 -6.56 1.11
CA LEU A 100 12.90 -5.26 0.60
C LEU A 100 14.25 -4.90 1.22
N GLU A 101 15.25 -4.72 0.38
CA GLU A 101 16.58 -4.31 0.77
C GLU A 101 16.77 -2.81 0.47
N PHE A 102 17.25 -2.04 1.44
CA PHE A 102 17.60 -0.64 1.25
C PHE A 102 18.64 -0.16 2.26
N THR A 103 19.24 1.00 2.01
CA THR A 103 20.18 1.65 2.94
C THR A 103 19.49 2.84 3.60
N ILE A 104 19.47 2.85 4.93
CA ILE A 104 18.80 3.91 5.70
C ILE A 104 19.48 5.26 5.42
N GLY A 105 18.67 6.26 5.05
CA GLY A 105 19.14 7.63 4.78
C GLY A 105 19.63 7.87 3.37
N ASN A 106 19.55 6.86 2.49
CA ASN A 106 19.87 7.02 1.07
C ASN A 106 18.69 7.63 0.28
N GLY A 107 17.50 7.71 0.87
CA GLY A 107 16.32 8.34 0.26
C GLY A 107 15.76 7.56 -0.93
N THR A 108 15.93 6.23 -0.93
CA THR A 108 15.37 5.36 -1.96
C THR A 108 13.93 4.96 -1.64
N MET A 109 13.52 5.05 -0.38
CA MET A 109 12.15 4.84 0.09
C MET A 109 11.54 6.14 0.62
N LEU A 110 10.27 6.08 1.05
CA LEU A 110 9.65 7.19 1.78
C LEU A 110 10.49 7.52 3.02
N LYS A 111 10.84 8.78 3.19
CA LYS A 111 11.73 9.23 4.27
C LYS A 111 11.28 8.73 5.64
N ALA A 112 10.00 8.90 5.95
CA ALA A 112 9.43 8.45 7.23
C ALA A 112 9.44 6.91 7.38
N PHE A 113 9.37 6.16 6.27
CA PHE A 113 9.54 4.71 6.30
C PHE A 113 10.99 4.33 6.61
N GLU A 114 11.99 4.96 5.96
CA GLU A 114 13.40 4.67 6.27
C GLU A 114 13.76 5.03 7.71
N GLU A 115 13.38 6.23 8.16
CA GLU A 115 13.66 6.73 9.50
C GLU A 115 12.99 5.88 10.58
N SER A 116 11.84 5.27 10.28
CA SER A 116 11.15 4.39 11.23
C SER A 116 11.92 3.13 11.61
N VAL A 117 12.86 2.68 10.76
CA VAL A 117 13.67 1.48 11.05
C VAL A 117 14.76 1.77 12.07
N ILE A 118 15.17 3.03 12.24
CA ILE A 118 16.26 3.41 13.14
C ILE A 118 15.92 3.02 14.58
N GLY A 119 16.86 2.35 15.25
CA GLY A 119 16.72 1.88 16.63
C GLY A 119 16.06 0.51 16.76
N HIS A 120 15.46 -0.03 15.69
CA HIS A 120 14.95 -1.41 15.70
C HIS A 120 16.04 -2.45 15.49
N LYS A 121 15.79 -3.64 16.03
CA LYS A 121 16.68 -4.80 15.96
C LYS A 121 16.19 -5.80 14.93
N VAL A 122 17.08 -6.69 14.51
CA VAL A 122 16.68 -7.88 13.72
C VAL A 122 15.62 -8.68 14.48
N GLY A 123 14.54 -9.03 13.80
CA GLY A 123 13.39 -9.74 14.36
C GLY A 123 12.26 -8.83 14.85
N ASP A 124 12.53 -7.53 15.06
CA ASP A 124 11.48 -6.59 15.47
C ASP A 124 10.37 -6.55 14.43
N LYS A 125 9.12 -6.59 14.93
CA LYS A 125 7.91 -6.38 14.16
C LYS A 125 7.11 -5.25 14.78
N TYR A 126 6.85 -4.20 14.03
CA TYR A 126 6.17 -3.00 14.52
C TYR A 126 5.33 -2.36 13.42
N LYS A 127 4.57 -1.34 13.80
CA LYS A 127 3.66 -0.63 12.93
C LYS A 127 3.87 0.88 13.03
N ILE A 128 3.65 1.57 11.92
CA ILE A 128 3.75 3.03 11.84
C ILE A 128 2.60 3.58 11.00
N GLU A 129 2.20 4.81 11.32
CA GLU A 129 1.34 5.63 10.50
C GLU A 129 2.16 6.78 9.91
N LEU A 130 2.08 6.93 8.60
CA LEU A 130 2.58 8.09 7.88
C LEU A 130 1.40 8.98 7.55
N THR A 131 1.48 10.24 7.98
CA THR A 131 0.53 11.26 7.53
C THR A 131 0.61 11.41 6.00
N ALA A 132 -0.43 11.99 5.39
CA ALA A 132 -0.43 12.26 3.95
C ALA A 132 0.82 13.03 3.48
N ALA A 133 1.31 13.98 4.29
CA ALA A 133 2.52 14.76 4.03
C ALA A 133 3.82 13.95 4.04
N GLN A 134 3.84 12.81 4.72
CA GLN A 134 4.98 11.89 4.81
C GLN A 134 4.93 10.77 3.76
N GLY A 135 3.76 10.56 3.15
CA GLY A 135 3.52 9.59 2.09
C GLY A 135 3.79 10.14 0.69
N TYR A 136 2.94 9.77 -0.27
CA TYR A 136 3.05 10.21 -1.65
C TYR A 136 2.30 11.52 -1.87
N ILE A 137 3.03 12.62 -2.04
CA ILE A 137 2.46 13.93 -2.41
C ILE A 137 2.46 14.11 -3.92
N GLY A 138 1.32 14.55 -4.45
CA GLY A 138 1.14 14.75 -5.87
C GLY A 138 -0.09 15.59 -6.20
N ALA A 139 -0.20 15.98 -7.47
CA ALA A 139 -1.38 16.67 -7.96
C ALA A 139 -2.60 15.76 -7.82
N SER A 140 -3.66 16.30 -7.22
CA SER A 140 -4.97 15.67 -7.16
C SER A 140 -6.02 16.75 -7.30
N THR A 141 -7.04 16.47 -8.11
CA THR A 141 -8.17 17.38 -8.35
C THR A 141 -9.40 16.78 -7.71
N GLU A 142 -10.05 17.55 -6.84
CA GLU A 142 -11.36 17.19 -6.30
C GLU A 142 -12.45 17.56 -7.32
N GLY A 143 -13.45 16.70 -7.45
CA GLY A 143 -14.63 16.95 -8.25
C GLY A 143 -15.89 16.44 -7.58
N TYR A 144 -17.02 16.85 -8.15
CA TYR A 144 -18.34 16.60 -7.58
C TYR A 144 -19.26 15.97 -8.64
N LEU A 145 -19.98 14.94 -8.23
CA LEU A 145 -21.09 14.34 -8.95
C LEU A 145 -22.33 14.40 -8.05
N ASN A 146 -23.50 14.19 -8.63
CA ASN A 146 -24.73 14.00 -7.86
C ASN A 146 -25.24 12.57 -8.06
N THR A 147 -25.99 12.03 -7.11
CA THR A 147 -26.68 10.74 -7.28
C THR A 147 -27.72 10.76 -8.41
N SER A 148 -28.13 11.94 -8.88
CA SER A 148 -29.15 12.10 -9.91
C SER A 148 -28.80 13.16 -10.95
N GLY A 149 -29.29 12.96 -12.17
CA GLY A 149 -29.23 13.98 -13.22
C GLY A 149 -27.84 14.24 -13.82
N ASN A 150 -26.90 13.29 -13.72
CA ASN A 150 -25.61 13.41 -14.40
C ASN A 150 -25.80 13.34 -15.90
N VAL A 151 -25.03 14.13 -16.65
CA VAL A 151 -25.15 14.24 -18.11
C VAL A 151 -23.81 13.95 -18.76
N MET A 152 -23.82 13.14 -19.80
CA MET A 152 -22.68 12.94 -20.69
C MET A 152 -23.10 12.93 -22.17
N SER A 153 -22.16 13.15 -23.07
CA SER A 153 -22.40 13.06 -24.51
C SER A 153 -22.57 11.60 -24.95
N THR A 154 -23.44 11.36 -25.94
CA THR A 154 -23.55 10.04 -26.60
C THR A 154 -22.33 9.72 -27.45
N THR A 155 -21.52 10.72 -27.77
CA THR A 155 -20.30 10.56 -28.57
C THR A 155 -19.09 11.16 -27.85
N VAL A 156 -17.96 10.47 -27.91
CA VAL A 156 -16.67 10.99 -27.47
C VAL A 156 -15.61 10.67 -28.52
N THR A 157 -14.65 11.58 -28.69
CA THR A 157 -13.53 11.39 -29.59
C THR A 157 -12.25 11.30 -28.77
N MET A 158 -11.38 10.34 -29.11
CA MET A 158 -10.05 10.20 -28.51
C MET A 158 -9.03 9.77 -29.57
N THR A 159 -7.74 9.80 -29.23
CA THR A 159 -6.72 9.33 -30.16
C THR A 159 -6.74 7.79 -30.26
N LYS A 160 -6.18 7.25 -31.34
CA LYS A 160 -6.01 5.79 -31.49
C LYS A 160 -5.19 5.19 -30.34
N THR A 161 -4.18 5.90 -29.86
CA THR A 161 -3.33 5.49 -28.73
C THR A 161 -4.13 5.43 -27.44
N ASP A 162 -4.91 6.47 -27.13
CA ASP A 162 -5.75 6.50 -25.92
C ASP A 162 -6.82 5.41 -25.96
N PHE A 163 -7.42 5.18 -27.13
CA PHE A 163 -8.39 4.09 -27.31
C PHE A 163 -7.76 2.72 -27.04
N ALA A 164 -6.58 2.44 -27.59
CA ALA A 164 -5.89 1.18 -27.37
C ALA A 164 -5.47 0.98 -25.90
N ALA A 165 -5.14 2.07 -25.19
CA ALA A 165 -4.85 2.02 -23.75
C ALA A 165 -6.11 1.77 -22.91
N ALA A 166 -7.24 2.40 -23.25
CA ALA A 166 -8.50 2.24 -22.54
C ALA A 166 -9.15 0.87 -22.82
N TYR A 167 -9.05 0.38 -24.05
CA TYR A 167 -9.72 -0.83 -24.54
C TYR A 167 -8.73 -1.77 -25.23
N PRO A 168 -7.77 -2.36 -24.49
CA PRO A 168 -6.71 -3.20 -25.07
C PRO A 168 -7.24 -4.44 -25.79
N ASP A 169 -8.42 -4.92 -25.41
CA ASP A 169 -9.07 -6.09 -26.00
C ASP A 169 -9.93 -5.78 -27.23
N VAL A 170 -10.03 -4.51 -27.63
CA VAL A 170 -10.86 -4.07 -28.76
C VAL A 170 -9.97 -3.73 -29.96
N THR A 171 -9.97 -4.61 -30.95
CA THR A 171 -9.28 -4.38 -32.22
C THR A 171 -10.13 -3.52 -33.14
N LEU A 172 -9.68 -2.30 -33.42
CA LEU A 172 -10.30 -1.42 -34.40
C LEU A 172 -10.23 -2.02 -35.82
N LYS A 173 -11.26 -1.76 -36.63
CA LYS A 173 -11.29 -2.10 -38.06
C LYS A 173 -10.99 -0.87 -38.88
N ASP A 174 -10.10 -1.00 -39.86
CA ASP A 174 -9.83 0.08 -40.80
C ASP A 174 -11.10 0.39 -41.61
N ASN A 175 -11.52 1.67 -41.60
CA ASN A 175 -12.71 2.15 -42.29
C ASN A 175 -14.01 1.39 -41.95
N GLY A 176 -14.14 0.92 -40.70
CA GLY A 176 -15.33 0.21 -40.22
C GLY A 176 -15.68 0.53 -38.77
N GLU A 177 -16.81 -0.02 -38.32
CA GLU A 177 -17.29 0.08 -36.94
C GLU A 177 -17.08 -1.23 -36.18
N VAL A 178 -16.75 -1.12 -34.90
CA VAL A 178 -16.60 -2.26 -33.98
C VAL A 178 -17.51 -2.06 -32.80
N LYS A 179 -18.39 -3.04 -32.55
CA LYS A 179 -19.22 -3.09 -31.35
C LYS A 179 -18.41 -3.62 -30.17
N PHE A 180 -18.53 -2.99 -29.01
CA PHE A 180 -17.88 -3.42 -27.77
C PHE A 180 -18.68 -2.94 -26.55
N VAL A 181 -18.33 -3.42 -25.36
CA VAL A 181 -18.89 -2.94 -24.09
C VAL A 181 -17.98 -1.84 -23.55
N SER A 182 -18.55 -0.65 -23.32
CA SER A 182 -17.79 0.50 -22.81
C SER A 182 -17.40 0.35 -21.34
N LYS A 183 -16.57 1.27 -20.83
CA LYS A 183 -16.26 1.33 -19.39
C LYS A 183 -17.48 1.59 -18.50
N TYR A 184 -18.52 2.19 -19.07
CA TYR A 184 -19.82 2.40 -18.43
C TYR A 184 -20.73 1.16 -18.48
N LYS A 185 -20.23 0.03 -19.00
CA LYS A 185 -20.89 -1.28 -19.09
C LYS A 185 -22.10 -1.36 -20.03
N TRP A 186 -22.48 -0.26 -20.69
CA TRP A 186 -23.39 -0.30 -21.83
C TRP A 186 -22.65 -0.51 -23.16
N ASP A 187 -23.41 -0.97 -24.16
CA ASP A 187 -22.95 -1.15 -25.53
C ASP A 187 -22.44 0.16 -26.15
N ALA A 188 -21.42 0.05 -26.99
CA ALA A 188 -20.84 1.15 -27.74
C ALA A 188 -20.30 0.68 -29.10
N TYR A 189 -20.13 1.64 -30.01
CA TYR A 189 -19.49 1.46 -31.31
C TYR A 189 -18.26 2.34 -31.39
N ALA A 190 -17.14 1.80 -31.87
CA ALA A 190 -15.94 2.56 -32.17
C ALA A 190 -15.72 2.59 -33.69
N SER A 191 -15.51 3.78 -34.24
CA SER A 191 -15.12 3.98 -35.63
C SER A 191 -13.85 4.81 -35.70
N TYR A 192 -12.96 4.45 -36.63
CA TYR A 192 -11.65 5.08 -36.78
C TYR A 192 -11.49 5.66 -38.18
N THR A 193 -10.97 6.88 -38.27
CA THR A 193 -10.70 7.57 -39.53
C THR A 193 -9.22 7.95 -39.63
N ASP A 194 -8.51 7.43 -40.63
CA ASP A 194 -7.08 7.67 -40.85
C ASP A 194 -6.74 9.16 -41.05
N MET A 195 -7.65 9.94 -41.65
CA MET A 195 -7.43 11.37 -41.89
C MET A 195 -7.36 12.21 -40.61
N GLY A 196 -7.97 11.75 -39.51
CA GLY A 196 -8.06 12.51 -38.26
C GLY A 196 -7.23 11.95 -37.11
N ASN A 197 -6.63 10.76 -37.27
CA ASN A 197 -6.03 9.97 -36.17
C ASN A 197 -6.95 9.89 -34.93
N ALA A 198 -8.25 9.83 -35.18
CA ALA A 198 -9.30 9.98 -34.18
C ALA A 198 -10.20 8.76 -34.20
N VAL A 199 -10.52 8.26 -33.00
CA VAL A 199 -11.50 7.22 -32.77
C VAL A 199 -12.75 7.90 -32.20
N LEU A 200 -13.85 7.78 -32.93
CA LEU A 200 -15.17 8.20 -32.46
C LEU A 200 -15.83 7.01 -31.76
N ILE A 201 -16.16 7.19 -30.48
CA ILE A 201 -16.96 6.24 -29.72
C ILE A 201 -18.39 6.77 -29.65
N THR A 202 -19.36 5.94 -30.04
CA THR A 202 -20.79 6.20 -29.92
C THR A 202 -21.39 5.25 -28.88
N TYR A 203 -21.84 5.81 -27.76
CA TYR A 203 -22.52 5.08 -26.69
C TYR A 203 -23.99 4.85 -27.04
N VAL A 204 -24.48 3.64 -26.80
CA VAL A 204 -25.86 3.23 -27.09
C VAL A 204 -26.54 2.56 -25.88
N PRO A 205 -26.57 3.19 -24.69
CA PRO A 205 -27.37 2.66 -23.59
C PRO A 205 -28.86 2.73 -23.88
N GLU A 206 -29.62 1.89 -23.18
CA GLU A 206 -31.08 1.89 -23.24
C GLU A 206 -31.66 2.74 -22.10
N ALA A 207 -32.63 3.60 -22.43
CA ALA A 207 -33.30 4.42 -21.42
C ALA A 207 -34.17 3.54 -20.51
N GLY A 208 -34.00 3.69 -19.19
CA GLY A 208 -34.66 2.88 -18.17
C GLY A 208 -33.77 1.76 -17.61
N GLU A 209 -32.72 1.37 -18.33
CA GLU A 209 -31.82 0.28 -17.93
C GLU A 209 -30.84 0.70 -16.85
N THR A 210 -30.34 -0.31 -16.14
CA THR A 210 -29.38 -0.16 -15.04
C THR A 210 -28.14 -1.00 -15.31
N TYR A 211 -26.97 -0.38 -15.16
CA TYR A 211 -25.68 -0.98 -15.47
C TYR A 211 -24.80 -1.01 -14.22
N GLU A 212 -24.38 -2.21 -13.79
CA GLU A 212 -23.45 -2.40 -12.66
C GLU A 212 -22.03 -2.06 -13.10
N VAL A 213 -21.55 -0.85 -12.78
CA VAL A 213 -20.26 -0.35 -13.24
C VAL A 213 -19.10 -0.70 -12.32
N TYR A 214 -19.40 -0.98 -11.05
CA TYR A 214 -18.41 -1.37 -10.05
C TYR A 214 -18.99 -2.36 -9.06
N LYS A 215 -18.17 -3.33 -8.67
CA LYS A 215 -18.45 -4.25 -7.57
C LYS A 215 -17.16 -4.65 -6.86
N SER A 216 -17.13 -4.47 -5.55
CA SER A 216 -16.06 -4.94 -4.68
C SER A 216 -16.66 -5.36 -3.35
N GLY A 217 -16.59 -6.66 -3.02
CA GLY A 217 -17.35 -7.24 -1.91
C GLY A 217 -18.85 -6.94 -2.05
N ASP A 218 -19.43 -6.34 -1.01
CA ASP A 218 -20.84 -5.92 -0.97
C ASP A 218 -21.08 -4.51 -1.53
N THR A 219 -20.02 -3.74 -1.77
CA THR A 219 -20.11 -2.40 -2.36
C THR A 219 -20.39 -2.51 -3.86
N VAL A 220 -21.47 -1.87 -4.31
CA VAL A 220 -21.90 -1.89 -5.72
C VAL A 220 -22.21 -0.48 -6.18
N VAL A 221 -21.78 -0.12 -7.39
CA VAL A 221 -22.19 1.13 -8.06
C VAL A 221 -22.93 0.79 -9.34
N ASN A 222 -24.13 1.36 -9.47
CA ASN A 222 -24.97 1.24 -10.65
C ASN A 222 -25.18 2.60 -11.32
N TYR A 223 -25.18 2.62 -12.65
CA TYR A 223 -25.70 3.73 -13.43
C TYR A 223 -27.07 3.39 -13.97
N LYS A 224 -28.07 4.20 -13.61
CA LYS A 224 -29.44 4.07 -14.12
C LYS A 224 -29.69 5.12 -15.19
N VAL A 225 -29.84 4.67 -16.43
CA VAL A 225 -30.01 5.57 -17.57
C VAL A 225 -31.45 6.07 -17.59
N LYS A 226 -31.60 7.40 -17.64
CA LYS A 226 -32.90 8.08 -17.57
C LYS A 226 -33.40 8.43 -18.95
N THR A 227 -32.56 9.09 -19.73
CA THR A 227 -32.89 9.53 -21.08
C THR A 227 -31.67 9.42 -21.99
N VAL A 228 -31.92 9.09 -23.24
CA VAL A 228 -30.95 9.16 -24.33
C VAL A 228 -31.60 9.98 -25.43
N SER A 229 -31.24 11.26 -25.51
CA SER A 229 -31.89 12.20 -26.42
C SER A 229 -30.97 13.34 -26.78
N SER A 230 -31.07 13.85 -28.00
CA SER A 230 -30.33 15.03 -28.46
C SER A 230 -28.81 14.95 -28.24
N GLY A 231 -28.23 13.77 -28.49
CA GLY A 231 -26.80 13.52 -28.33
C GLY A 231 -26.30 13.48 -26.87
N LYS A 232 -27.22 13.36 -25.90
CA LYS A 232 -26.90 13.30 -24.47
C LYS A 232 -27.53 12.08 -23.80
N ILE A 233 -26.80 11.54 -22.84
CA ILE A 233 -27.24 10.50 -21.92
C ILE A 233 -27.38 11.17 -20.55
N THR A 234 -28.57 11.08 -19.95
CA THR A 234 -28.78 11.45 -18.55
C THR A 234 -28.88 10.19 -17.72
N TYR A 235 -28.16 10.14 -16.60
CA TYR A 235 -28.14 8.96 -15.72
C TYR A 235 -28.05 9.34 -14.24
N ASP A 236 -28.63 8.47 -13.42
CA ASP A 236 -28.54 8.52 -11.96
C ASP A 236 -27.45 7.52 -11.50
N ILE A 237 -26.75 7.85 -10.41
CA ILE A 237 -25.72 7.00 -9.80
C ILE A 237 -26.29 6.46 -8.49
N GLU A 238 -26.34 5.13 -8.36
CA GLU A 238 -26.76 4.44 -7.15
C GLU A 238 -25.56 3.71 -6.55
N ILE A 239 -25.18 4.06 -5.32
CA ILE A 239 -24.10 3.42 -4.58
C ILE A 239 -24.70 2.64 -3.42
N LYS A 240 -24.48 1.32 -3.40
CA LYS A 240 -24.98 0.41 -2.37
C LYS A 240 -23.84 -0.06 -1.48
N ASN A 241 -24.10 -0.08 -0.17
CA ASN A 241 -23.21 -0.56 0.88
C ASN A 241 -21.76 -0.04 0.77
N PRO A 242 -21.52 1.28 0.63
CA PRO A 242 -20.15 1.78 0.68
C PRO A 242 -19.55 1.51 2.06
N VAL A 243 -18.30 1.03 2.10
CA VAL A 243 -17.60 0.79 3.36
C VAL A 243 -17.17 2.14 3.93
N LYS A 244 -17.79 2.57 5.04
CA LYS A 244 -17.43 3.81 5.73
C LYS A 244 -16.19 3.60 6.59
N VAL A 245 -15.22 4.50 6.46
CA VAL A 245 -13.95 4.48 7.21
C VAL A 245 -13.79 5.68 8.13
N GLY A 246 -14.68 6.66 8.01
CA GLY A 246 -14.79 7.81 8.91
C GLY A 246 -16.24 8.24 9.08
N SER A 247 -16.44 9.48 9.54
CA SER A 247 -17.79 10.07 9.65
C SER A 247 -18.48 10.19 8.29
N THR A 248 -17.71 10.61 7.27
CA THR A 248 -18.20 10.84 5.90
C THR A 248 -17.36 10.14 4.84
N GLU A 249 -16.10 9.79 5.15
CA GLU A 249 -15.20 9.11 4.21
C GLU A 249 -15.55 7.63 4.03
N ILE A 250 -15.36 7.14 2.81
CA ILE A 250 -15.53 5.74 2.44
C ILE A 250 -14.20 5.14 1.95
N GLN A 251 -14.08 3.82 1.97
CA GLN A 251 -13.06 3.16 1.16
C GLN A 251 -13.29 3.55 -0.30
N MET A 252 -12.24 4.04 -0.94
CA MET A 252 -12.35 4.60 -2.28
C MET A 252 -12.94 3.62 -3.28
N ILE A 253 -13.85 4.12 -4.12
CA ILE A 253 -14.42 3.37 -5.24
C ILE A 253 -13.81 3.91 -6.53
N LYS A 254 -13.02 3.08 -7.22
CA LYS A 254 -12.42 3.45 -8.51
C LYS A 254 -13.43 3.27 -9.65
N LEU A 255 -13.71 4.35 -10.36
CA LEU A 255 -14.53 4.34 -11.57
C LEU A 255 -13.70 4.79 -12.77
N ASP A 256 -13.66 3.93 -13.79
CA ASP A 256 -13.06 4.24 -15.08
C ASP A 256 -14.13 4.83 -16.00
N LEU A 257 -13.97 6.09 -16.37
CA LEU A 257 -14.88 6.84 -17.24
C LEU A 257 -14.42 6.82 -18.71
N GLY A 258 -13.43 6.01 -19.04
CA GLY A 258 -12.84 5.86 -20.38
C GLY A 258 -11.84 6.95 -20.74
N THR A 259 -12.19 8.22 -20.51
CA THR A 259 -11.27 9.37 -20.71
C THR A 259 -10.48 9.74 -19.47
N LYS A 260 -10.95 9.29 -18.29
CA LYS A 260 -10.30 9.50 -17.01
C LYS A 260 -10.72 8.45 -16.00
N THR A 261 -9.91 8.29 -14.97
CA THR A 261 -10.23 7.48 -13.79
C THR A 261 -10.49 8.42 -12.61
N ILE A 262 -11.55 8.14 -11.85
CA ILE A 262 -11.88 8.86 -10.62
C ILE A 262 -11.94 7.88 -9.45
N TYR A 263 -11.72 8.39 -8.24
CA TYR A 263 -11.88 7.65 -6.99
C TYR A 263 -12.92 8.39 -6.15
N ILE A 264 -14.10 7.79 -5.94
CA ILE A 264 -15.09 8.35 -5.02
C ILE A 264 -14.56 8.21 -3.61
N THR A 265 -14.48 9.32 -2.89
CA THR A 265 -13.91 9.40 -1.53
C THR A 265 -14.97 9.63 -0.45
N ASN A 266 -16.09 10.24 -0.81
CA ASN A 266 -17.14 10.62 0.14
C ASN A 266 -18.51 10.66 -0.55
N ILE A 267 -19.55 10.33 0.22
CA ILE A 267 -20.95 10.42 -0.17
C ILE A 267 -21.71 11.12 0.96
N ASP A 268 -22.25 12.31 0.69
CA ASP A 268 -23.06 13.08 1.63
C ASP A 268 -24.42 13.38 1.02
N GLY A 269 -25.45 12.65 1.48
CA GLY A 269 -26.79 12.74 0.91
C GLY A 269 -26.80 12.40 -0.59
N SER A 270 -27.06 13.40 -1.43
CA SER A 270 -27.03 13.26 -2.90
C SER A 270 -25.68 13.61 -3.53
N ASP A 271 -24.75 14.16 -2.76
CA ASP A 271 -23.49 14.66 -3.30
C ASP A 271 -22.42 13.58 -3.20
N ILE A 272 -21.71 13.38 -4.30
CA ILE A 272 -20.63 12.41 -4.44
C ILE A 272 -19.35 13.20 -4.68
N ILE A 273 -18.40 13.08 -3.77
CA ILE A 273 -17.09 13.72 -3.90
C ILE A 273 -16.12 12.67 -4.41
N TYR A 274 -15.34 13.05 -5.42
CA TYR A 274 -14.31 12.19 -5.99
C TYR A 274 -12.99 12.95 -6.15
N LYS A 275 -11.90 12.19 -6.24
CA LYS A 275 -10.60 12.71 -6.65
C LYS A 275 -10.11 12.12 -7.97
N GLU A 276 -9.35 12.92 -8.70
CA GLU A 276 -8.52 12.49 -9.84
C GLU A 276 -7.06 12.39 -9.39
N GLY A 277 -6.30 11.47 -10.00
CA GLY A 277 -4.92 11.14 -9.63
C GLY A 277 -4.81 9.73 -9.04
N ALA A 278 -3.58 9.26 -8.80
CA ALA A 278 -3.35 7.92 -8.27
C ALA A 278 -3.95 7.73 -6.86
N GLU A 279 -4.45 6.54 -6.55
CA GLU A 279 -5.14 6.23 -5.29
C GLU A 279 -4.31 6.63 -4.06
N ARG A 280 -3.01 6.31 -4.08
CA ARG A 280 -2.05 6.56 -2.98
C ARG A 280 -1.68 8.03 -2.75
N VAL A 281 -2.02 8.92 -3.68
CA VAL A 281 -1.61 10.32 -3.60
C VAL A 281 -2.44 11.07 -2.55
N ASN A 282 -1.74 11.83 -1.72
CA ASN A 282 -2.28 12.63 -0.61
C ASN A 282 -3.13 11.78 0.34
N GLN A 283 -2.64 10.58 0.71
CA GLN A 283 -3.31 9.66 1.63
C GLN A 283 -2.42 9.34 2.82
N PRO A 284 -2.99 9.20 4.04
CA PRO A 284 -2.32 8.53 5.14
C PRO A 284 -1.99 7.08 4.76
N LEU A 285 -0.83 6.60 5.19
CA LEU A 285 -0.36 5.25 4.90
C LEU A 285 -0.02 4.56 6.22
N PHE A 286 -0.44 3.32 6.37
CA PHE A 286 -0.06 2.48 7.49
C PHE A 286 0.92 1.42 7.00
N PHE A 287 1.97 1.15 7.77
CA PHE A 287 2.91 0.08 7.46
C PHE A 287 3.07 -0.83 8.66
N GLU A 288 3.00 -2.13 8.42
CA GLU A 288 3.55 -3.15 9.31
C GLU A 288 4.90 -3.58 8.74
N ILE A 289 5.96 -3.49 9.54
CA ILE A 289 7.35 -3.74 9.15
C ILE A 289 7.95 -4.80 10.06
N LYS A 290 8.70 -5.73 9.48
CA LYS A 290 9.51 -6.70 10.19
C LYS A 290 10.96 -6.64 9.70
N VAL A 291 11.90 -6.39 10.60
CA VAL A 291 13.32 -6.31 10.28
C VAL A 291 13.90 -7.72 10.19
N LEU A 292 14.53 -8.06 9.07
CA LEU A 292 15.13 -9.38 8.84
C LEU A 292 16.65 -9.37 9.01
N THR A 293 17.34 -8.35 8.50
CA THR A 293 18.80 -8.20 8.62
C THR A 293 19.21 -6.74 8.75
N ILE A 294 20.37 -6.52 9.36
CA ILE A 294 21.04 -5.22 9.50
C ILE A 294 22.53 -5.45 9.26
N GLU A 295 23.11 -4.82 8.23
CA GLU A 295 24.51 -4.94 7.77
C GLU A 295 25.26 -3.63 7.88
#